data_AF-A0A0L8HYX1-F1
#
_entry.id   AF-A0A0L8HYX1-F1
#
_cell.length_a   1.000
_cell.length_b   1.000
_cell.length_c   1.000
_cell.angle_alpha   90.00
_cell.angle_beta   90.00
_cell.angle_gamma   90.00
#
_symmetry.space_group_name_H-M   'P 1'
#
loop_
_entity.id
_entity.type
_entity.pdbx_description
1 polymer ?
#
loop_
_entity_poly.entity_id
_entity_poly.type
_entity_poly.pdbx_seq_one_letter_code
_entity_poly.pdbx_strand_id
1 'polypeptide(L)'
;ITYVLFTLEFMDGTICSHYYHYYMILDENDNPPVFQRQQYNATIPENFPVNQIIPNLNITATDADDNPNLEYSLKPAGQNSKGIEDYMKIENKLKGVITVVKELDYETRNFFEYTVQVFVSI
;
A
#
# COMPACT_ATOMS: atom_id res chain seq x y z
N ILE A 1 -15.00 -12.82 6.10
CA ILE A 1 -16.33 -12.72 5.41
C ILE A 1 -17.40 -13.45 6.23
N THR A 2 -18.48 -12.74 6.59
CA THR A 2 -19.59 -13.28 7.40
C THR A 2 -20.93 -12.98 6.71
N TYR A 3 -21.88 -13.93 6.76
CA TYR A 3 -23.22 -13.77 6.22
C TYR A 3 -24.27 -13.85 7.32
N VAL A 4 -25.34 -13.07 7.18
CA VAL A 4 -26.56 -13.26 7.97
C VAL A 4 -27.65 -13.80 7.05
N LEU A 5 -28.21 -14.94 7.45
CA LEU A 5 -29.33 -15.58 6.77
C LEU A 5 -30.65 -15.24 7.48
N PHE A 6 -31.56 -14.63 6.76
CA PHE A 6 -32.95 -14.48 7.18
C PHE A 6 -33.82 -15.49 6.43
N THR A 7 -34.60 -16.25 7.19
CA THR A 7 -35.66 -17.10 6.64
C THR A 7 -36.98 -16.39 6.86
N LEU A 8 -37.67 -16.08 5.76
CA LEU A 8 -38.98 -15.45 5.75
C LEU A 8 -40.01 -16.54 5.46
N GLU A 9 -40.93 -16.73 6.40
CA GLU A 9 -42.04 -17.67 6.27
C GLU A 9 -43.33 -16.91 5.99
N PHE A 10 -44.03 -17.31 4.92
CA PHE A 10 -45.34 -16.77 4.58
C PHE A 10 -46.36 -17.90 4.68
N MET A 11 -47.37 -17.70 5.53
CA MET A 11 -48.46 -18.64 5.72
C MET A 11 -49.81 -17.95 5.52
N ASP A 12 -50.72 -18.60 4.80
CA ASP A 12 -52.13 -18.20 4.68
C ASP A 12 -53.10 -19.17 5.40
N GLY A 13 -52.55 -20.06 6.23
CA GLY A 13 -53.28 -21.09 6.95
C GLY A 13 -53.31 -22.46 6.25
N THR A 14 -53.05 -22.54 4.93
CA THR A 14 -52.97 -23.82 4.19
C THR A 14 -51.67 -23.97 3.40
N ILE A 15 -51.11 -22.86 2.91
CA ILE A 15 -49.84 -22.84 2.19
C ILE A 15 -48.76 -22.25 3.09
N CYS A 16 -47.57 -22.84 3.05
CA CYS A 16 -46.37 -22.31 3.67
C CYS A 16 -45.30 -22.16 2.59
N SER A 17 -44.71 -20.98 2.47
CA SER A 17 -43.54 -20.75 1.62
C SER A 17 -42.38 -20.17 2.42
N HIS A 18 -41.18 -20.61 2.05
CA HIS A 18 -39.93 -20.13 2.63
C HIS A 18 -39.19 -19.29 1.60
N TYR A 19 -38.72 -18.13 2.02
CA TYR A 19 -37.82 -17.29 1.24
C TYR A 19 -36.54 -17.02 2.04
N TYR A 20 -35.39 -17.11 1.37
CA TYR A 20 -34.09 -16.89 1.98
C TYR A 20 -33.53 -15.56 1.50
N HIS A 21 -33.16 -14.70 2.44
CA HIS A 21 -32.46 -13.45 2.16
C HIS A 21 -31.09 -13.46 2.84
N TYR A 22 -30.05 -13.11 2.08
CA TYR A 22 -28.67 -13.08 2.56
C TYR A 22 -28.19 -11.63 2.59
N TYR A 23 -27.73 -11.19 3.76
CA TYR A 23 -26.95 -9.95 3.86
C TYR A 23 -25.48 -10.29 4.03
N MET A 24 -24.65 -9.66 3.21
CA MET A 24 -23.19 -9.71 3.35
C MET A 24 -22.78 -8.68 4.38
N ILE A 25 -22.16 -9.12 5.48
CA ILE A 25 -21.51 -8.21 6.42
C ILE A 25 -20.10 -7.97 5.89
N LEU A 26 -19.82 -6.73 5.53
CA LEU A 26 -18.48 -6.26 5.22
C LEU A 26 -17.76 -5.95 6.53
N ASP A 27 -16.47 -6.25 6.56
CA ASP A 27 -15.59 -5.76 7.60
C ASP A 27 -15.38 -4.26 7.40
N GLU A 28 -15.48 -3.47 8.45
CA GLU A 28 -15.10 -2.06 8.40
C GLU A 28 -13.60 -1.98 8.70
N ASN A 29 -12.82 -1.41 7.79
CA ASN A 29 -11.39 -1.20 7.99
C ASN A 29 -11.18 -0.20 9.14
N ASP A 30 -10.95 -0.70 10.34
CA ASP A 30 -10.62 0.09 11.53
C ASP A 30 -9.12 0.00 11.91
N ASN A 31 -8.33 -0.76 11.15
CA ASN A 31 -6.91 -0.94 11.38
C ASN A 31 -6.07 -0.21 10.32
N PRO A 32 -5.43 0.93 10.65
CA PRO A 32 -4.60 1.63 9.68
C PRO A 32 -3.33 0.82 9.33
N PRO A 33 -2.78 0.96 8.11
CA PRO A 33 -1.53 0.31 7.74
C PRO A 33 -0.36 0.74 8.64
N VAL A 34 0.48 -0.23 8.99
CA VAL A 34 1.65 -0.06 9.87
C VAL A 34 2.93 -0.48 9.15
N PHE A 35 3.91 0.40 9.06
CA PHE A 35 5.22 0.06 8.50
C PHE A 35 5.99 -0.92 9.41
N GLN A 36 6.69 -1.89 8.81
CA GLN A 36 7.49 -2.86 9.56
C GLN A 36 8.75 -2.26 10.21
N ARG A 37 9.21 -1.09 9.74
CA ARG A 37 10.38 -0.39 10.27
C ARG A 37 10.07 1.11 10.42
N GLN A 38 10.68 1.74 11.41
CA GLN A 38 10.59 3.20 11.61
C GLN A 38 11.36 3.98 10.54
N GLN A 39 12.44 3.40 10.01
CA GLN A 39 13.27 4.03 8.99
C GLN A 39 13.81 2.99 8.00
N TYR A 40 13.91 3.39 6.74
CA TYR A 40 14.45 2.60 5.65
C TYR A 40 15.63 3.33 5.03
N ASN A 41 16.82 2.73 5.08
CA ASN A 41 18.06 3.31 4.59
C ASN A 41 18.71 2.38 3.58
N ALA A 42 19.34 2.95 2.55
CA ALA A 42 20.15 2.22 1.59
C ALA A 42 21.34 3.06 1.16
N THR A 43 22.41 2.38 0.75
CA THR A 43 23.60 3.00 0.17
C THR A 43 23.87 2.32 -1.16
N ILE A 44 23.96 3.12 -2.21
CA ILE A 44 24.22 2.68 -3.58
C ILE A 44 25.35 3.54 -4.16
N PRO A 45 26.15 3.00 -5.10
CA PRO A 45 27.18 3.79 -5.76
C PRO A 45 26.55 4.83 -6.71
N GLU A 46 27.27 5.89 -7.04
CA GLU A 46 26.78 6.91 -7.99
C GLU A 46 26.55 6.34 -9.40
N ASN A 47 27.37 5.37 -9.79
CA ASN A 47 27.22 4.66 -11.07
C ASN A 47 26.12 3.58 -11.04
N PHE A 48 25.22 3.64 -10.05
CA PHE A 48 24.09 2.72 -9.97
C PHE A 48 23.19 2.90 -11.20
N PRO A 49 22.87 1.81 -11.91
CA PRO A 49 22.18 1.88 -13.19
C PRO A 49 20.74 2.41 -13.04
N VAL A 50 20.35 3.22 -14.00
CA VAL A 50 18.98 3.72 -14.13
C VAL A 50 18.04 2.56 -14.46
N ASN A 51 16.80 2.66 -13.95
CA ASN A 51 15.74 1.65 -13.99
C ASN A 51 16.05 0.35 -13.23
N GLN A 52 16.97 0.40 -12.26
CA GLN A 52 17.25 -0.73 -11.37
C GLN A 52 16.67 -0.51 -9.97
N ILE A 53 16.19 -1.61 -9.38
CA ILE A 53 15.67 -1.68 -8.01
C ILE A 53 16.82 -1.51 -7.01
N ILE A 54 16.64 -0.64 -6.03
CA ILE A 54 17.63 -0.44 -4.96
C ILE A 54 17.71 -1.70 -4.09
N PRO A 55 18.88 -2.36 -4.00
CA PRO A 55 19.02 -3.58 -3.22
C PRO A 55 18.80 -3.28 -1.73
N ASN A 56 18.16 -4.23 -1.03
CA ASN A 56 17.86 -4.15 0.40
C ASN A 56 16.95 -2.99 0.84
N LEU A 57 16.39 -2.22 -0.10
CA LEU A 57 15.40 -1.18 0.15
C LEU A 57 14.00 -1.67 -0.25
N ASN A 58 13.45 -2.57 0.55
CA ASN A 58 12.08 -3.04 0.38
C ASN A 58 11.20 -2.46 1.48
N ILE A 59 10.29 -1.55 1.10
CA ILE A 59 9.38 -0.92 2.04
C ILE A 59 8.16 -1.81 2.21
N THR A 60 7.85 -2.12 3.46
CA THR A 60 6.78 -3.04 3.80
C THR A 60 5.92 -2.45 4.90
N ALA A 61 4.61 -2.58 4.70
CA ALA A 61 3.59 -2.27 5.66
C ALA A 61 2.63 -3.46 5.75
N THR A 62 2.02 -3.62 6.91
CA THR A 62 0.98 -4.60 7.17
C THR A 62 -0.25 -3.87 7.66
N ASP A 63 -1.40 -4.39 7.32
CA ASP A 63 -2.69 -3.93 7.78
C ASP A 63 -3.43 -5.18 8.28
N ALA A 64 -4.10 -5.03 9.42
CA ALA A 64 -4.65 -6.17 10.16
C ALA A 64 -6.01 -6.64 9.62
N ASP A 65 -6.59 -5.88 8.70
CA ASP A 65 -7.89 -6.19 8.13
C ASP A 65 -7.81 -7.36 7.14
N ASP A 66 -8.97 -7.91 6.77
CA ASP A 66 -9.05 -8.99 5.79
C ASP A 66 -8.81 -8.45 4.36
N ASN A 67 -7.71 -8.88 3.72
CA ASN A 67 -7.31 -8.50 2.34
C ASN A 67 -7.08 -6.99 2.07
N PRO A 68 -6.18 -6.32 2.81
CA PRO A 68 -5.87 -4.92 2.55
C PRO A 68 -5.06 -4.81 1.25
N ASN A 69 -5.66 -4.17 0.25
CA ASN A 69 -4.93 -3.78 -0.96
C ASN A 69 -4.06 -2.55 -0.65
N LEU A 70 -2.84 -2.79 -0.16
CA LEU A 70 -1.93 -1.70 0.19
C LEU A 70 -1.28 -1.10 -1.06
N GLU A 71 -1.42 0.22 -1.19
CA GLU A 71 -0.72 1.02 -2.19
C GLU A 71 0.30 1.96 -1.54
N TYR A 72 1.49 2.00 -2.13
CA TYR A 72 2.62 2.80 -1.68
C TYR A 72 2.84 3.98 -2.62
N SER A 73 3.12 5.15 -2.04
CA SER A 73 3.49 6.39 -2.72
C SER A 73 4.75 6.99 -2.12
N LEU A 74 5.56 7.64 -2.96
CA LEU A 74 6.83 8.26 -2.59
C LEU A 74 6.72 9.77 -2.81
N LYS A 75 7.11 10.56 -1.80
CA LYS A 75 7.16 12.02 -1.91
C LYS A 75 8.47 12.58 -1.34
N PRO A 76 8.94 13.74 -1.84
CA PRO A 76 10.05 14.45 -1.24
C PRO A 76 9.83 14.74 0.25
N ALA A 77 10.84 14.50 1.10
CA ALA A 77 10.78 14.87 2.52
C ALA A 77 11.35 16.27 2.74
N GLY A 78 10.55 17.22 3.22
CA GLY A 78 11.05 18.54 3.63
C GLY A 78 11.39 19.53 2.51
N GLN A 79 11.85 20.73 2.89
CA GLN A 79 12.01 21.88 1.98
C GLN A 79 13.26 21.82 1.09
N ASN A 80 14.28 21.04 1.45
CA ASN A 80 15.52 20.86 0.68
C ASN A 80 15.43 19.76 -0.40
N SER A 81 14.24 19.21 -0.59
CA SER A 81 14.00 18.03 -1.44
C SER A 81 13.42 18.38 -2.81
N LYS A 82 13.55 19.64 -3.24
CA LYS A 82 13.13 20.05 -4.57
C LYS A 82 13.91 19.28 -5.65
N GLY A 83 13.20 18.67 -6.59
CA GLY A 83 13.77 17.94 -7.72
C GLY A 83 14.34 16.57 -7.36
N ILE A 84 14.10 16.03 -6.15
CA ILE A 84 14.49 14.64 -5.84
C ILE A 84 13.48 13.64 -6.44
N GLU A 85 12.25 14.08 -6.71
CA GLU A 85 11.19 13.30 -7.36
C GLU A 85 11.61 12.77 -8.75
N ASP A 86 12.56 13.44 -9.41
CA ASP A 86 13.11 13.03 -10.70
C ASP A 86 14.08 11.86 -10.61
N TYR A 87 14.56 11.50 -9.41
CA TYR A 87 15.63 10.52 -9.24
C TYR A 87 15.13 9.13 -8.85
N MET A 88 13.99 9.04 -8.15
CA MET A 88 13.49 7.77 -7.65
C MET A 88 11.96 7.71 -7.74
N LYS A 89 11.44 6.52 -8.01
CA LYS A 89 10.00 6.22 -8.00
C LYS A 89 9.74 4.87 -7.34
N ILE A 90 8.47 4.66 -6.96
CA ILE A 90 7.98 3.32 -6.68
C ILE A 90 7.68 2.62 -8.01
N GLU A 91 8.33 1.49 -8.26
CA GLU A 91 8.18 0.70 -9.49
C GLU A 91 6.82 0.01 -9.54
N ASN A 92 6.42 -0.58 -8.41
CA ASN A 92 5.13 -1.24 -8.26
C ASN A 92 4.48 -0.76 -6.96
N LYS A 93 3.36 -0.05 -7.12
CA LYS A 93 2.58 0.52 -6.02
C LYS A 93 2.10 -0.53 -5.02
N LEU A 94 2.06 -1.81 -5.36
CA LEU A 94 1.64 -2.89 -4.46
C LEU A 94 2.80 -3.54 -3.70
N LYS A 95 4.05 -3.21 -4.03
CA LYS A 95 5.25 -3.90 -3.49
C LYS A 95 6.21 -3.01 -2.71
N GLY A 96 5.99 -1.70 -2.65
CA GLY A 96 6.88 -0.78 -1.92
C GLY A 96 8.34 -0.79 -2.43
N VAL A 97 8.54 -1.19 -3.70
CA VAL A 97 9.86 -1.32 -4.32
C VAL A 97 10.27 0.00 -4.97
N ILE A 98 11.44 0.51 -4.60
CA ILE A 98 11.98 1.77 -5.12
C ILE A 98 13.03 1.50 -6.22
N THR A 99 12.93 2.27 -7.30
CA THR A 99 13.81 2.22 -8.47
C THR A 99 14.43 3.58 -8.71
N VAL A 100 15.70 3.60 -9.10
CA VAL A 100 16.42 4.80 -9.57
C VAL A 100 16.01 5.09 -11.01
N VAL A 101 15.58 6.30 -11.33
CA VAL A 101 15.09 6.69 -12.67
C VAL A 101 15.92 7.79 -13.34
N LYS A 102 16.95 8.28 -12.66
CA LYS A 102 17.92 9.25 -13.18
C LYS A 102 19.30 8.94 -12.65
N GLU A 103 20.32 9.25 -13.44
CA GLU A 103 21.72 9.08 -13.05
C GLU A 103 22.02 9.83 -11.75
N LEU A 104 22.80 9.20 -10.88
CA LEU A 104 23.24 9.77 -9.61
C LEU A 104 24.63 10.36 -9.80
N ASP A 105 24.87 11.46 -9.11
CA ASP A 105 26.15 12.16 -9.15
C ASP A 105 26.45 12.67 -7.74
N TYR A 106 27.47 12.10 -7.11
CA TYR A 106 27.74 12.33 -5.68
C TYR A 106 28.10 13.80 -5.40
N GLU A 107 28.86 14.41 -6.31
CA GLU A 107 29.24 15.82 -6.27
C GLU A 107 28.03 16.76 -6.36
N THR A 108 27.02 16.41 -7.15
CA THR A 108 25.77 17.19 -7.25
C THR A 108 24.87 16.99 -6.04
N ARG A 109 24.64 15.74 -5.63
CA ARG A 109 23.76 15.40 -4.50
C ARG A 109 24.13 14.05 -3.90
N ASN A 110 24.62 14.09 -2.65
CA ASN A 110 25.06 12.91 -1.91
C ASN A 110 24.01 12.34 -0.94
N PHE A 111 22.82 12.95 -0.85
CA PHE A 111 21.77 12.52 0.08
C PHE A 111 20.37 12.74 -0.51
N PHE A 112 19.51 11.73 -0.35
CA PHE A 112 18.13 11.72 -0.83
C PHE A 112 17.21 11.30 0.30
N GLU A 113 16.24 12.14 0.64
CA GLU A 113 15.29 11.89 1.72
C GLU A 113 13.85 11.91 1.20
N TYR A 114 13.15 10.79 1.34
CA TYR A 114 11.77 10.65 0.91
C TYR A 114 10.87 10.31 2.09
N THR A 115 9.65 10.82 2.07
CA THR A 115 8.56 10.30 2.89
C THR A 115 7.79 9.28 2.06
N VAL A 116 7.55 8.11 2.64
CA VAL A 116 6.73 7.08 2.00
C VAL A 116 5.36 7.09 2.66
N GLN A 117 4.32 7.04 1.85
CA GLN A 117 2.94 6.95 2.29
C GLN A 117 2.40 5.59 1.87
N VAL A 118 1.64 4.96 2.75
CA VAL A 118 0.89 3.74 2.47
C VAL A 118 -0.58 4.03 2.74
N PHE A 119 -1.46 3.53 1.88
CA PHE A 119 -2.90 3.66 2.00
C PHE A 119 -3.58 2.38 1.52
N VAL A 120 -4.75 2.13 2.08
CA VAL A 120 -5.63 1.04 1.62
C VAL A 120 -6.33 1.53 0.35
N SER A 121 -6.21 0.74 -0.71
CA SER A 121 -6.90 0.95 -1.98
C SER A 121 -8.24 0.20 -1.93
N ILE A 122 -9.34 0.90 -2.24
CA ILE A 122 -10.71 0.38 -2.21
C ILE A 122 -11.13 -0.07 -3.60
#